data_AF-A0A6I9YCJ0-F1
#
_entry.id   AF-A0A6I9YCJ0-F1
#
_cell.length_a   1.000
_cell.length_b   1.000
_cell.length_c   1.000
_cell.angle_alpha   90.00
_cell.angle_beta   90.00
_cell.angle_gamma   90.00
#
_symmetry.space_group_name_H-M   'P 1'
#
loop_
_entity.id
_entity.type
_entity.pdbx_description
1 polymer ?
#
loop_
_entity_poly.entity_id
_entity_poly.type
_entity_poly.pdbx_seq_one_letter_code
_entity_poly.pdbx_strand_id
1 'polypeptide(L)' 'MDAEPQMRGQLKLSIHLQGRRLKLYVVEAKRLMGKQDRVCGSFVKVSIVPDTSRKCRQKSRTILGSTNPVFHEQFIL' A
#
# COMPACT_ATOMS: atom_id res chain seq x y z
N MET A 1 6.79 -4.45 -30.37
CA MET A 1 6.60 -5.51 -29.36
C MET A 1 6.16 -4.82 -28.09
N ASP A 2 4.84 -4.72 -27.91
CA ASP A 2 4.27 -4.04 -26.75
C ASP A 2 4.52 -4.88 -25.50
N ALA A 3 5.24 -4.32 -24.53
CA ALA A 3 5.53 -5.00 -23.28
C ALA A 3 4.22 -5.13 -22.47
N GLU A 4 3.77 -6.35 -22.20
CA GLU A 4 2.67 -6.57 -21.27
C GLU A 4 2.99 -5.96 -19.90
N PRO A 5 2.00 -5.35 -19.22
CA PRO A 5 2.23 -4.76 -17.92
C PRO A 5 2.62 -5.85 -16.93
N GLN A 6 3.91 -5.88 -16.57
CA GLN A 6 4.43 -6.81 -15.58
C GLN A 6 3.75 -6.53 -14.23
N MET A 7 2.90 -7.46 -13.79
CA MET A 7 2.19 -7.35 -12.52
C MET A 7 3.20 -7.23 -11.36
N ARG A 8 3.17 -6.12 -10.63
CA ARG A 8 4.17 -5.78 -9.60
C ARG A 8 3.89 -6.39 -8.21
N GLY A 9 3.01 -7.37 -8.16
CA GLY A 9 2.44 -7.95 -6.95
C GLY A 9 0.95 -7.64 -6.78
N GLN A 10 0.39 -8.06 -5.65
CA GLN A 10 -1.02 -7.89 -5.30
C GLN A 10 -1.12 -7.30 -3.90
N LEU A 11 -2.13 -6.44 -3.68
CA LEU A 11 -2.40 -5.82 -2.38
C LEU A 11 -3.80 -6.25 -1.93
N LYS A 12 -3.90 -6.80 -0.73
CA LYS A 12 -5.17 -7.12 -0.07
C LYS A 12 -5.55 -5.97 0.85
N LEU A 13 -6.70 -5.36 0.59
CA LEU A 13 -7.23 -4.24 1.37
C LEU A 13 -8.75 -4.29 1.42
N SER A 14 -9.35 -3.54 2.34
CA SER A 14 -10.78 -3.26 2.36
C SER A 14 -11.03 -1.78 2.60
N ILE A 15 -12.15 -1.28 2.07
CA ILE A 15 -12.54 0.12 2.14
C ILE A 15 -13.96 0.19 2.66
N HIS A 16 -14.18 1.02 3.69
CA HIS A 16 -15.48 1.21 4.30
C HIS A 16 -15.75 2.71 4.49
N LEU A 17 -16.93 3.16 4.11
CA LEU A 17 -17.39 4.50 4.47
C LEU A 17 -18.05 4.45 5.85
N GLN A 18 -17.56 5.25 6.79
CA GLN A 18 -18.16 5.39 8.11
C GLN A 18 -18.46 6.86 8.38
N GLY A 19 -19.73 7.23 8.23
CA GLY A 19 -20.15 8.63 8.26
C GLY A 19 -19.51 9.41 7.11
N ARG A 20 -18.71 10.43 7.44
CA ARG A 20 -17.98 11.26 6.45
C ARG A 20 -16.50 10.89 6.32
N ARG A 21 -16.07 9.73 6.87
CA ARG A 21 -14.66 9.31 6.90
C ARG A 21 -14.50 8.01 6.13
N LEU A 22 -13.46 7.92 5.32
CA LEU A 22 -13.12 6.69 4.60
C LEU A 22 -12.14 5.87 5.44
N LYS A 23 -12.53 4.67 5.84
CA LYS A 23 -11.65 3.71 6.49
C LYS A 23 -11.03 2.78 5.45
N LEU A 24 -9.73 2.87 5.29
CA LEU A 24 -8.95 1.94 4.49
C LEU A 24 -8.20 0.99 5.43
N TYR A 25 -8.45 -0.30 5.31
CA TYR A 25 -7.69 -1.32 6.03
C TYR A 25 -6.80 -2.09 5.07
N VAL A 26 -5.48 -1.96 5.24
CA VAL A 26 -4.47 -2.63 4.44
C VAL A 26 -3.99 -3.86 5.18
N VAL A 27 -4.17 -5.02 4.57
CA VAL A 27 -3.90 -6.32 5.22
C VAL A 27 -2.48 -6.77 4.91
N GLU A 28 -2.20 -7.08 3.65
CA GLU A 28 -0.96 -7.69 3.21
C GLU A 28 -0.71 -7.34 1.74
N ALA A 29 0.54 -7.44 1.31
CA ALA A 29 0.87 -7.56 -0.10
C ALA A 29 1.54 -8.91 -0.38
N LYS A 30 1.39 -9.40 -1.61
CA LYS A 30 1.97 -10.66 -2.06
C LYS A 30 2.71 -10.46 -3.37
N ARG A 31 3.83 -11.16 -3.54
CA ARG A 31 4.64 -11.17 -4.76
C ARG A 31 5.10 -9.77 -5.18
N LEU A 32 5.43 -8.91 -4.21
CA LEU A 32 6.04 -7.61 -4.53
C LEU A 32 7.38 -7.86 -5.23
N MET A 33 7.65 -7.08 -6.27
CA MET A 33 8.96 -7.11 -6.92
C MET A 33 10.01 -6.54 -5.97
N GLY A 34 10.92 -7.40 -5.53
CA GLY A 34 12.08 -7.03 -4.72
C GLY A 34 13.31 -7.76 -5.22
N LYS A 35 14.48 -7.12 -5.16
CA LYS A 35 15.75 -7.81 -5.41
C LYS A 35 16.04 -8.70 -4.20
N GLN A 36 16.27 -10.01 -4.43
CA GLN A 36 16.60 -10.98 -3.38
C GLN A 36 17.81 -10.54 -2.53
N ASP A 37 18.74 -9.77 -3.13
CA ASP A 37 20.02 -9.40 -2.49
C ASP A 37 20.03 -8.04 -1.79
N ARG A 38 18.87 -7.38 -1.62
CA ARG A 38 18.80 -6.12 -0.85
C ARG A 38 17.68 -6.18 0.17
N VAL A 39 17.91 -5.57 1.33
CA VAL A 39 16.87 -5.32 2.33
C VAL A 39 15.76 -4.50 1.67
N CYS A 40 14.70 -5.18 1.22
CA CYS A 40 13.55 -4.54 0.60
C CYS A 40 12.68 -3.95 1.70
N GLY A 41 12.67 -2.61 1.83
CA GLY A 41 11.77 -1.91 2.74
C GLY A 41 10.45 -1.61 2.06
N SER A 42 9.41 -2.35 2.42
CA SER A 42 8.05 -2.18 1.89
C SER A 42 7.21 -1.32 2.84
N PHE A 43 6.53 -0.31 2.31
CA PHE A 43 5.55 0.49 3.05
C PHE A 43 4.42 0.92 2.10
N VAL A 44 3.26 1.27 2.67
CA VAL A 44 2.11 1.77 1.92
C VAL A 44 1.98 3.27 2.15
N LYS A 45 1.71 4.01 1.07
CA LYS A 45 1.35 5.43 1.11
C LYS A 45 -0.07 5.58 0.58
N VAL A 46 -0.87 6.37 1.27
CA VAL A 46 -2.30 6.53 1.00
C VAL A 46 -2.62 8.02 0.85
N SER A 47 -3.45 8.38 -0.11
CA SER A 47 -3.98 9.73 -0.32
C SER A 47 -5.30 9.67 -1.09
N ILE A 48 -6.19 10.62 -0.86
CA ILE A 48 -7.38 10.84 -1.71
C ILE A 48 -7.02 11.83 -2.80
N VAL A 49 -7.36 11.53 -4.06
CA VAL A 49 -7.18 12.46 -5.18
C VAL A 49 -8.51 13.10 -5.59
N PRO A 50 -8.54 14.40 -5.96
CA PRO A 50 -7.39 15.30 -6.02
C PRO A 50 -6.85 15.69 -4.64
N ASP A 51 -5.54 15.57 -4.46
CA ASP A 51 -4.86 15.83 -3.19
C ASP A 51 -4.29 17.25 -3.16
N THR A 52 -5.17 18.24 -3.16
CA THR A 52 -4.78 19.66 -3.26
C THR A 52 -4.07 20.18 -2.01
N SER A 53 -4.40 19.62 -0.84
CA SER A 53 -3.87 20.09 0.45
C SER A 53 -2.71 19.25 1.00
N ARG A 54 -2.44 18.06 0.45
CA ARG A 54 -1.49 17.05 0.98
C ARG A 54 -1.78 16.57 2.41
N LYS A 55 -2.82 17.10 3.07
CA LYS A 55 -3.17 16.81 4.47
C LYS A 55 -3.63 15.37 4.66
N CYS A 56 -4.15 14.73 3.62
CA CYS A 56 -4.65 13.35 3.68
C CYS A 56 -3.58 12.31 3.34
N ARG A 57 -2.31 12.70 3.14
CA ARG A 57 -1.21 11.75 2.90
C ARG A 57 -0.84 11.02 4.18
N GLN A 58 -1.05 9.72 4.19
CA GLN A 58 -0.66 8.85 5.29
C GLN A 58 0.33 7.79 4.79
N LYS A 59 1.18 7.29 5.70
CA LYS A 59 2.12 6.22 5.41
C LYS A 59 2.06 5.16 6.50
N SER A 60 2.23 3.90 6.14
CA SER A 60 2.44 2.82 7.10
C SER A 60 3.84 2.88 7.71
N ARG A 61 4.09 2.04 8.72
CA ARG A 61 5.47 1.61 9.04
C ARG A 61 6.10 0.86 7.86
N THR A 62 7.43 0.80 7.85
CA THR A 62 8.19 0.02 6.88
C THR A 62 8.39 -1.40 7.39
N ILE A 63 8.13 -2.39 6.54
CA ILE A 63 8.44 -3.80 6.77
C ILE A 63 9.66 -4.15 5.92
N LEU A 64 10.73 -4.57 6.59
CA LEU A 64 12.01 -4.88 5.94
C LEU A 64 12.08 -6.35 5.51
N GLY A 65 12.78 -6.62 4.42
CA GLY A 65 13.21 -7.96 4.04
C GLY A 65 12.11 -8.91 3.56
N SER A 66 10.91 -8.39 3.24
CA SER A 66 9.80 -9.22 2.77
C SER A 66 9.19 -8.69 1.47
N THR A 67 9.07 -9.60 0.49
CA THR A 67 8.27 -9.41 -0.73
C THR A 67 6.79 -9.77 -0.53
N ASN A 68 6.44 -10.26 0.67
CA ASN A 68 5.07 -10.55 1.09
C ASN A 68 4.77 -9.88 2.44
N PRO A 69 4.86 -8.54 2.54
CA PRO A 69 4.70 -7.82 3.80
C PRO A 69 3.26 -7.91 4.32
N VAL A 70 3.11 -8.09 5.63
CA VAL A 70 1.82 -8.07 6.34
C VAL A 70 1.73 -6.80 7.18
N PHE A 71 0.85 -5.88 6.78
CA PHE A 71 0.71 -4.55 7.40
C PHE A 71 -0.26 -4.57 8.59
N HIS A 72 -1.48 -5.08 8.37
CA HIS A 72 -2.62 -4.98 9.28
C HIS A 72 -2.82 -3.55 9.84
N GLU A 73 -2.76 -2.55 8.97
CA GLU A 73 -2.85 -1.13 9.33
C GLU A 73 -4.13 -0.48 8.78
N GLN A 74 -4.73 0.40 9.60
CA GLN A 74 -5.93 1.14 9.23
C GLN A 74 -5.59 2.63 9.05
N PHE A 75 -6.05 3.20 7.95
CA PHE A 75 -5.98 4.62 7.64
C PHE A 75 -7.38 5.22 7.68
N ILE A 76 -7.50 6.42 8.23
CA ILE A 76 -8.75 7.19 8.17
C ILE A 76 -8.52 8.41 7.30
N LEU A 77 -9.15 8.43 6.13
CA LEU A 77 -9.01 9.48 5.13
C LEU A 77 -10.21 10.43 5.13
#